data_AF-A0A1Y3A665-F1
#
_entry.id   AF-A0A1Y3A665-F1
#
_cell.length_a   1.000
_cell.length_b   1.000
_cell.length_c   1.000
_cell.angle_alpha   90.00
_cell.angle_beta   90.00
_cell.angle_gamma   90.00
#
_symmetry.space_group_name_H-M   'P 1'
#
loop_
_entity.id
_entity.type
_entity.pdbx_description
1 polymer ?
#
loop_
_entity_poly.entity_id
_entity_poly.type
_entity_poly.pdbx_seq_one_letter_code
_entity_poly.pdbx_strand_id
1 'polypeptide(L)'
;MTDDARPDDERDAPTVACERCDREWVLDREVDDLDPGSHAIEQFALDHERHTGHYPDGVTPWVARCDRCPDGERFLAERPARRWAETHARHTRHTVRLEPPTGAVEAVSPRDDGDRS
;
A
#
# COMPACT_ATOMS: atom_id res chain seq x y z
N MET A 1 47.85 12.46 10.98
CA MET A 1 47.12 11.29 11.48
C MET A 1 45.67 11.52 11.11
N THR A 2 45.20 10.85 10.08
CA THR A 2 43.79 10.87 9.66
C THR A 2 42.97 10.02 10.62
N ASP A 3 41.66 10.26 10.62
CA ASP A 3 40.60 9.31 10.97
C ASP A 3 39.95 9.51 12.34
N ASP A 4 38.89 10.33 12.34
CA ASP A 4 37.73 10.16 13.23
C ASP A 4 36.48 10.53 12.41
N ALA A 5 36.32 9.87 11.26
CA ALA A 5 35.04 9.82 10.56
C ALA A 5 34.24 8.70 11.26
N ARG A 6 33.26 9.09 12.07
CA ARG A 6 32.25 8.14 12.55
C ARG A 6 31.69 7.40 11.33
N PRO A 7 31.54 6.05 11.37
CA PRO A 7 30.76 5.38 10.34
C PRO A 7 29.34 5.94 10.42
N ASP A 8 29.00 6.75 9.43
CA ASP A 8 27.68 7.31 9.20
C ASP A 8 26.71 6.13 9.04
N ASP A 9 25.70 6.09 9.91
CA ASP A 9 24.42 5.41 9.82
C ASP A 9 24.12 4.53 8.58
N GLU A 10 24.87 3.45 8.34
CA GLU A 10 24.63 2.49 7.23
C GLU A 10 23.42 1.55 7.45
N ARG A 11 22.57 1.77 8.45
CA ARG A 11 21.48 0.83 8.82
C ARG A 11 20.24 1.57 9.29
N ASP A 12 19.41 2.04 8.36
CA ASP A 12 17.94 2.16 8.56
C ASP A 12 17.19 2.70 7.33
N ALA A 13 17.85 2.91 6.19
CA ALA A 13 17.18 3.31 4.95
C ALA A 13 16.55 2.08 4.24
N PRO A 14 15.23 2.07 3.97
CA PRO A 14 14.60 0.98 3.24
C PRO A 14 15.13 0.90 1.80
N THR A 15 15.42 -0.31 1.33
CA THR A 15 15.86 -0.56 -0.05
C THR A 15 14.72 -1.19 -0.85
N VAL A 16 14.53 -0.73 -2.09
CA VAL A 16 13.52 -1.23 -3.03
C VAL A 16 14.20 -1.68 -4.32
N ALA A 17 13.88 -2.90 -4.77
CA ALA A 17 14.39 -3.47 -6.01
C ALA A 17 13.27 -3.66 -7.04
N CYS A 18 13.63 -3.66 -8.31
CA CYS A 18 12.72 -4.00 -9.41
C CYS A 18 13.46 -4.78 -10.49
N GLU A 19 13.28 -6.11 -10.50
CA GLU A 19 13.81 -7.05 -11.47
C GLU A 19 13.36 -6.72 -12.90
N ARG A 20 12.14 -6.19 -13.06
CA ARG A 20 11.61 -5.79 -14.37
C ARG A 20 12.32 -4.58 -14.96
N CYS A 21 12.86 -3.71 -14.12
CA CYS A 21 13.64 -2.54 -14.53
C CYS A 21 15.15 -2.75 -14.42
N ASP A 22 15.59 -3.89 -13.86
CA ASP A 22 16.99 -4.23 -13.57
C ASP A 22 17.69 -3.16 -12.71
N ARG A 23 16.99 -2.68 -11.66
CA ARG A 23 17.47 -1.58 -10.81
C ARG A 23 17.09 -1.75 -9.35
N GLU A 24 17.90 -1.15 -8.48
CA GLU A 24 17.69 -1.07 -7.04
C GLU A 24 17.92 0.37 -6.57
N TRP A 25 17.14 0.78 -5.56
CA TRP A 25 17.18 2.11 -4.98
C TRP A 25 17.20 2.02 -3.44
N VAL A 26 18.11 2.75 -2.83
CA VAL A 26 18.11 3.01 -1.38
C VAL A 26 17.27 4.26 -1.16
N LEU A 27 16.18 4.15 -0.40
CA LEU A 27 15.26 5.25 -0.14
C LEU A 27 15.67 5.96 1.15
N ASP A 28 15.93 7.26 1.06
CA ASP A 28 16.16 8.13 2.20
C ASP A 28 14.92 8.23 3.11
N ARG A 29 15.16 8.19 4.42
CA ARG A 29 14.15 8.40 5.46
C ARG A 29 13.98 9.89 5.67
N GLU A 30 13.14 10.54 4.88
CA GLU A 30 12.67 11.88 5.21
C GLU A 30 11.23 11.81 5.73
N VAL A 31 11.11 12.03 7.06
CA VAL A 31 10.10 12.82 7.79
C VAL A 31 9.86 12.19 9.18
N ASP A 32 10.35 12.89 10.20
CA ASP A 32 10.00 12.71 11.61
C ASP A 32 8.47 12.76 11.80
N ASP A 33 7.92 11.84 12.60
CA ASP A 33 6.50 11.69 13.02
C ASP A 33 5.58 10.70 12.26
N LEU A 34 6.06 9.93 11.27
CA LEU A 34 5.31 8.79 10.68
C LEU A 34 6.16 7.51 10.63
N ASP A 35 5.51 6.34 10.66
CA ASP A 35 6.18 5.04 10.76
C ASP A 35 7.33 4.89 9.72
N PRO A 36 8.59 4.83 10.16
CA PRO A 36 9.73 5.44 9.47
C PRO A 36 10.29 4.83 8.17
N GLY A 37 9.58 3.88 7.57
CA GLY A 37 9.97 3.33 6.26
C GLY A 37 8.79 2.99 5.37
N SER A 38 7.60 2.85 5.95
CA SER A 38 6.38 2.46 5.23
C SER A 38 5.94 3.52 4.22
N HIS A 39 6.10 4.80 4.54
CA HIS A 39 5.63 5.89 3.68
C HIS A 39 6.56 6.18 2.49
N ALA A 40 7.88 6.03 2.66
CA ALA A 40 8.85 6.20 1.56
C ALA A 40 8.68 5.11 0.50
N ILE A 41 8.54 3.85 0.92
CA ILE A 41 8.24 2.72 0.03
C ILE A 41 6.89 2.92 -0.67
N GLU A 42 5.86 3.38 0.06
CA GLU A 42 4.53 3.65 -0.49
C GLU A 42 4.59 4.69 -1.62
N GLN A 43 5.20 5.84 -1.38
CA GLN A 43 5.32 6.90 -2.40
C GLN A 43 6.12 6.43 -3.62
N PHE A 44 7.27 5.78 -3.40
CA PHE A 44 8.08 5.24 -4.48
C PHE A 44 7.31 4.23 -5.31
N ALA A 45 6.61 3.30 -4.67
CA ALA A 45 5.85 2.27 -5.37
C ALA A 45 4.67 2.83 -6.19
N LEU A 46 3.97 3.86 -5.69
CA LEU A 46 2.93 4.56 -6.46
C LEU A 46 3.51 5.30 -7.65
N ASP A 47 4.62 6.01 -7.46
CA ASP A 47 5.26 6.75 -8.55
C ASP A 47 5.84 5.82 -9.62
N HIS A 48 6.51 4.74 -9.20
CA HIS A 48 7.06 3.72 -10.09
C HIS A 48 5.95 3.04 -10.89
N GLU A 49 4.80 2.70 -10.28
CA GLU A 49 3.66 2.13 -11.03
C GLU A 49 3.08 3.11 -12.04
N ARG A 50 2.98 4.39 -11.70
CA ARG A 50 2.49 5.42 -12.63
C ARG A 50 3.42 5.65 -13.82
N HIS A 51 4.72 5.51 -13.63
CA HIS A 51 5.71 5.71 -14.69
C HIS A 51 6.00 4.44 -15.51
N THR A 52 5.92 3.26 -14.88
CA THR A 52 6.37 1.99 -15.49
C THR A 52 5.25 0.96 -15.70
N GLY A 53 4.06 1.20 -15.16
CA GLY A 53 2.90 0.32 -15.24
C GLY A 53 2.98 -0.95 -14.37
N HIS A 54 3.93 -1.04 -13.44
CA HIS A 54 4.06 -2.16 -12.50
C HIS A 54 4.60 -1.71 -11.14
N TYR A 55 4.36 -2.50 -10.09
CA TYR A 55 4.96 -2.25 -8.77
C TYR A 55 6.38 -2.84 -8.67
N PRO A 56 7.25 -2.28 -7.82
CA PRO A 56 8.54 -2.87 -7.48
C PRO A 56 8.41 -4.23 -6.79
N ASP A 57 9.52 -4.96 -6.69
CA ASP A 57 9.53 -6.27 -6.05
C ASP A 57 9.24 -6.15 -4.55
N GLY A 58 8.56 -7.17 -4.02
CA GLY A 58 8.11 -7.17 -2.62
C GLY A 58 6.95 -6.22 -2.33
N VAL A 59 6.53 -5.38 -3.29
CA VAL A 59 5.36 -4.52 -3.14
C VAL A 59 4.16 -5.16 -3.84
N THR A 60 3.23 -5.67 -3.03
CA THR A 60 1.92 -6.13 -3.49
C THR A 60 0.86 -5.22 -2.88
N PRO A 61 -0.02 -4.58 -3.67
CA PRO A 61 -1.07 -3.73 -3.14
C PRO A 61 -2.20 -4.53 -2.50
N TRP A 62 -2.91 -3.90 -1.59
CA TRP A 62 -4.29 -4.25 -1.29
C TRP A 62 -5.18 -3.95 -2.49
N VAL A 63 -6.06 -4.88 -2.84
CA VAL A 63 -7.01 -4.70 -3.95
C VAL A 63 -8.43 -4.77 -3.41
N ALA A 64 -9.20 -3.71 -3.60
CA ALA A 64 -10.61 -3.66 -3.25
C ALA A 64 -11.45 -3.80 -4.51
N ARG A 65 -12.16 -4.92 -4.67
CA ARG A 65 -13.00 -5.21 -5.84
C ARG A 65 -14.46 -5.33 -5.44
N CYS A 66 -15.28 -4.47 -6.00
CA CYS A 66 -16.72 -4.60 -5.88
C CYS A 66 -17.24 -5.64 -6.89
N ASP A 67 -18.12 -6.54 -6.46
CA ASP A 67 -18.68 -7.59 -7.34
C ASP A 67 -19.62 -7.06 -8.43
N ARG A 68 -19.99 -5.78 -8.34
CA ARG A 68 -21.03 -5.15 -9.16
C ARG A 68 -20.53 -3.95 -9.95
N CYS A 69 -19.41 -3.36 -9.55
CA CYS A 69 -18.82 -2.22 -10.25
C CYS A 69 -17.73 -2.70 -11.20
N PRO A 70 -17.54 -2.04 -12.35
CA PRO A 70 -16.51 -2.39 -13.31
C PRO A 70 -15.09 -2.13 -12.77
N ASP A 71 -14.96 -1.14 -11.89
CA ASP A 71 -13.68 -0.69 -11.36
C ASP A 71 -13.41 -1.23 -9.95
N GLY A 72 -12.16 -1.62 -9.73
CA GLY A 72 -11.59 -1.90 -8.40
C GLY A 72 -10.53 -0.87 -8.04
N GLU A 73 -10.28 -0.69 -6.75
CA GLU A 73 -9.33 0.29 -6.23
C GLU A 73 -8.11 -0.40 -5.60
N ARG A 74 -6.93 0.22 -5.71
CA ARG A 74 -5.66 -0.32 -5.20
C ARG A 74 -5.06 0.58 -4.14
N PHE A 75 -4.52 -0.01 -3.08
CA PHE A 75 -3.92 0.71 -1.95
C PHE A 75 -2.65 0.01 -1.49
N LEU A 76 -1.69 0.76 -0.96
CA LEU A 76 -0.47 0.16 -0.40
C LEU A 76 -0.57 -0.09 1.11
N ALA A 77 -1.63 0.40 1.76
CA ALA A 77 -1.91 0.16 3.16
C ALA A 77 -3.32 -0.41 3.39
N GLU A 78 -3.47 -1.22 4.43
CA GLU A 78 -4.74 -1.86 4.81
C GLU A 78 -5.82 -0.85 5.15
N ARG A 79 -5.49 0.11 6.02
CA ARG A 79 -6.46 1.08 6.56
C ARG A 79 -7.22 1.84 5.48
N PRO A 80 -6.57 2.48 4.48
CA PRO A 80 -7.30 3.16 3.41
C PRO A 80 -8.11 2.18 2.55
N ALA A 81 -7.59 0.97 2.30
CA ALA A 81 -8.30 -0.06 1.53
C ALA A 81 -9.60 -0.50 2.21
N ARG A 82 -9.52 -0.80 3.51
CA ARG A 82 -10.66 -1.19 4.33
C ARG A 82 -11.68 -0.05 4.44
N ARG A 83 -11.22 1.17 4.71
CA ARG A 83 -12.11 2.34 4.80
C ARG A 83 -12.86 2.58 3.49
N TRP A 84 -12.18 2.45 2.35
CA TRP A 84 -12.83 2.54 1.05
C TRP A 84 -13.88 1.43 0.87
N ALA A 85 -13.53 0.18 1.17
CA ALA A 85 -14.43 -0.96 1.04
C ALA A 85 -15.70 -0.79 1.91
N GLU A 86 -15.55 -0.39 3.17
CA GLU A 86 -16.66 -0.13 4.09
C GLU A 86 -17.55 1.02 3.60
N THR A 87 -16.93 2.12 3.16
CA THR A 87 -17.64 3.29 2.63
C THR A 87 -18.41 2.90 1.38
N HIS A 88 -17.75 2.22 0.43
CA HIS A 88 -18.36 1.76 -0.81
C HIS A 88 -19.55 0.85 -0.51
N ALA A 89 -19.33 -0.20 0.28
CA ALA A 89 -20.38 -1.16 0.63
C ALA A 89 -21.59 -0.49 1.28
N ARG A 90 -21.38 0.47 2.19
CA ARG A 90 -22.46 1.24 2.82
C ARG A 90 -23.25 2.07 1.81
N HIS A 91 -22.58 2.76 0.89
CA HIS A 91 -23.23 3.68 -0.05
C HIS A 91 -23.90 2.96 -1.23
N THR A 92 -23.30 1.89 -1.73
CA THR A 92 -23.80 1.16 -2.90
C THR A 92 -24.62 -0.08 -2.52
N ARG A 93 -24.54 -0.52 -1.27
CA ARG A 93 -25.06 -1.82 -0.80
C ARG A 93 -24.47 -3.01 -1.55
N HIS A 94 -23.28 -2.84 -2.12
CA HIS A 94 -22.57 -3.91 -2.79
C HIS A 94 -21.57 -4.56 -1.83
N THR A 95 -21.37 -5.86 -1.97
CA THR A 95 -20.25 -6.53 -1.32
C THR A 95 -18.95 -6.18 -2.04
N VAL A 96 -17.93 -5.85 -1.26
CA VAL A 96 -16.57 -5.58 -1.72
C VAL A 96 -15.65 -6.69 -1.21
N ARG A 97 -14.92 -7.33 -2.12
CA ARG A 97 -13.81 -8.23 -1.81
C ARG A 97 -12.55 -7.40 -1.58
N LEU A 98 -11.95 -7.53 -0.41
CA LEU A 98 -10.69 -6.91 -0.04
C LEU A 98 -9.59 -7.98 -0.05
N GLU A 99 -8.69 -7.89 -1.01
CA GLU A 99 -7.60 -8.82 -1.23
C GLU A 99 -6.32 -8.24 -0.58
N PRO A 100 -5.80 -8.84 0.50
CA PRO A 100 -4.55 -8.41 1.10
C PRO A 100 -3.34 -8.88 0.29
N PRO A 101 -2.17 -8.26 0.49
CA PRO A 101 -0.89 -8.73 -0.07
C PRO A 101 -0.56 -10.19 0.30
N THR A 102 -1.04 -10.64 1.47
CA THR A 102 -0.85 -11.99 2.01
C THR A 102 -1.82 -13.04 1.46
N GLY A 103 -2.82 -12.62 0.66
CA GLY A 103 -3.71 -13.50 -0.11
C GLY A 103 -5.05 -13.88 0.55
N ALA A 104 -5.24 -13.70 1.86
CA ALA A 104 -6.49 -14.05 2.54
C ALA A 104 -7.61 -13.02 2.28
N VAL A 105 -8.41 -13.23 1.23
CA VAL A 105 -9.48 -12.30 0.83
C VAL A 105 -10.56 -12.17 1.91
N GLU A 106 -10.89 -10.93 2.29
CA GLU A 106 -11.98 -10.58 3.20
C GLU A 106 -13.18 -10.02 2.42
N ALA A 107 -14.40 -10.38 2.80
CA ALA A 107 -15.62 -9.81 2.22
C ALA A 107 -16.19 -8.72 3.13
N VAL A 108 -16.25 -7.49 2.63
CA VAL A 108 -16.89 -6.34 3.29
C VAL A 108 -18.28 -6.18 2.72
N SER A 109 -19.29 -6.51 3.52
CA SER A 109 -20.70 -6.35 3.15
C SER A 109 -21.26 -5.05 3.72
N PRO A 110 -22.30 -4.45 3.10
CA PRO A 110 -23.06 -3.41 3.78
C PRO A 110 -23.48 -3.92 5.16
N ARG A 111 -23.33 -3.08 6.18
CA ARG A 111 -24.01 -3.36 7.44
C ARG A 111 -25.50 -3.31 7.14
N ASP A 112 -26.23 -4.38 7.46
CA ASP A 112 -27.67 -4.29 7.64
C ASP A 112 -27.88 -3.29 8.77
N ASP A 113 -28.07 -2.01 8.42
CA ASP A 113 -28.64 -1.02 9.31
C ASP A 113 -30.07 -1.50 9.57
N GLY A 114 -30.19 -2.41 10.54
CA GLY A 114 -31.43 -3.06 10.90
C GLY A 114 -32.52 -2.01 11.09
N ASP A 115 -33.59 -2.21 10.33
CA ASP A 115 -34.97 -1.81 10.59
C ASP A 115 -35.13 -1.08 11.93
N ARG A 116 -35.09 0.26 11.90
CA ARG A 116 -35.53 1.08 13.02
C ARG A 116 -36.97 1.52 12.74
N SER A 117 -37.89 0.57 12.85
CA SER A 117 -39.35 0.81 12.90
C SER A 117 -39.78 1.32 14.28
#